data_AF-A0A091C7G7-F1
#
_entry.id   AF-A0A091C7G7-F1
#
_cell.length_a   1.000
_cell.length_b   1.000
_cell.length_c   1.000
_cell.angle_alpha   90.00
_cell.angle_beta   90.00
_cell.angle_gamma   90.00
#
_symmetry.space_group_name_H-M   'P 1'
#
loop_
_entity.id
_entity.type
_entity.pdbx_description
1 polymer ?
#
loop_
_entity_poly.entity_id
_entity_poly.type
_entity_poly.pdbx_seq_one_letter_code
_entity_poly.pdbx_strand_id
1 'polypeptide(L)'
;MLVDTIRLNYGMDKAIVGLNRYGFGSQLAFAIYQTYKNETLEIIEENPYQLVEDIDGIGFKKADNIAEQLGIDATSDKRIRAAILHQILQQSMETGDTYIAAKELLEQVLQILENSRPVEIAPEKVANGVIELVEEGKIQQEETNLFENSLYFAEWGIASSIQRLLQQKKEISYSQNKLNKSLRKLEKRLDIVYGTSQEEAIKKRDTISIISTNWWAWHWKNHCYRWYCSIICRIKRYLFRPESIFRRNFSCIISSSHRSCC
;
A
#
# COMPACT_ATOMS: atom_id res chain seq x y z
N MET A 1 -9.97 39.01 -10.80
CA MET A 1 -8.61 38.64 -10.36
C MET A 1 -8.36 38.94 -8.88
N LEU A 2 -8.33 40.19 -8.41
CA LEU A 2 -8.06 40.47 -6.97
C LEU A 2 -9.22 40.06 -6.03
N VAL A 3 -10.48 40.31 -6.44
CA VAL A 3 -11.67 39.93 -5.67
C VAL A 3 -11.78 38.43 -5.50
N ASP A 4 -11.41 37.67 -6.53
CA ASP A 4 -11.43 36.20 -6.52
C ASP A 4 -10.38 35.64 -5.55
N THR A 5 -9.16 36.21 -5.55
CA THR A 5 -8.10 35.83 -4.60
C THR A 5 -8.51 36.13 -3.15
N ILE A 6 -9.15 37.28 -2.89
CA ILE A 6 -9.62 37.64 -1.54
C ILE A 6 -10.73 36.69 -1.08
N ARG A 7 -11.69 36.35 -1.97
CA ARG A 7 -12.76 35.40 -1.65
C ARG A 7 -12.22 34.00 -1.34
N LEU A 8 -11.23 33.53 -2.10
CA LEU A 8 -10.57 32.24 -1.87
C LEU A 8 -9.81 32.21 -0.54
N ASN A 9 -9.06 33.27 -0.22
CA ASN A 9 -8.37 33.36 1.06
C ASN A 9 -9.35 33.42 2.23
N TYR A 10 -10.46 34.16 2.07
CA TYR A 10 -11.49 34.27 3.11
C TYR A 10 -12.23 32.94 3.32
N GLY A 11 -12.50 32.18 2.25
CA GLY A 11 -13.07 30.83 2.33
C GLY A 11 -12.15 29.86 3.05
N MET A 12 -10.85 29.91 2.74
CA MET A 12 -9.81 29.12 3.40
C MET A 12 -9.72 29.42 4.90
N ASP A 13 -9.59 30.70 5.28
CA ASP A 13 -9.48 31.10 6.68
C ASP A 13 -10.72 30.68 7.48
N LYS A 14 -11.91 30.84 6.89
CA LYS A 14 -13.18 30.44 7.53
C LYS A 14 -13.28 28.93 7.72
N ALA A 15 -12.88 28.15 6.71
CA ALA A 15 -12.82 26.69 6.81
C ALA A 15 -11.82 26.23 7.87
N ILE A 16 -10.60 26.78 7.87
CA ILE A 16 -9.56 26.43 8.85
C ILE A 16 -9.99 26.80 10.27
N VAL A 17 -10.61 27.95 10.49
CA VAL A 17 -11.13 28.34 11.81
C VAL A 17 -12.24 27.39 12.25
N GLY A 18 -13.14 26.97 11.35
CA GLY A 18 -14.16 25.96 11.65
C GLY A 18 -13.55 24.61 12.03
N LEU A 19 -12.58 24.12 11.26
CA LEU A 19 -11.88 22.86 11.53
C LEU A 19 -11.13 22.87 12.87
N ASN A 20 -10.53 24.00 13.24
CA ASN A 20 -9.89 24.13 14.55
C ASN A 20 -10.90 24.04 15.71
N ARG A 21 -12.16 24.50 15.53
CA ARG A 21 -13.22 24.35 16.55
C ARG A 21 -13.59 22.88 16.77
N TYR A 22 -13.53 22.07 15.72
CA TYR A 22 -13.72 20.62 15.80
C TYR A 22 -12.48 19.87 16.32
N GLY A 23 -11.40 20.58 16.68
CA GLY A 23 -10.20 19.98 17.28
C GLY A 23 -9.18 19.44 16.26
N PHE A 24 -9.30 19.79 14.98
CA PHE A 24 -8.25 19.48 13.99
C PHE A 24 -7.07 20.42 14.14
N GLY A 25 -5.86 19.87 14.25
CA GLY A 25 -4.63 20.66 14.20
C GLY A 25 -4.39 21.25 12.81
N SER A 26 -3.57 22.31 12.73
CA SER A 26 -3.38 23.09 11.50
C SER A 26 -2.97 22.28 10.25
N GLN A 27 -2.20 21.19 10.44
CA GLN A 27 -1.77 20.33 9.33
C GLN A 27 -2.93 19.49 8.78
N LEU A 28 -3.73 18.88 9.65
CA LEU A 28 -4.92 18.10 9.26
C LEU A 28 -5.99 19.03 8.68
N ALA A 29 -6.21 20.20 9.28
CA ALA A 29 -7.15 21.18 8.77
C ALA A 29 -6.79 21.63 7.35
N PHE A 30 -5.50 21.83 7.07
CA PHE A 30 -5.04 22.14 5.72
C PHE A 30 -5.24 20.96 4.76
N ALA A 31 -4.96 19.72 5.17
CA ALA A 31 -5.19 18.54 4.34
C ALA A 31 -6.66 18.38 3.95
N ILE A 32 -7.58 18.50 4.92
CA ILE A 32 -9.03 18.45 4.69
C ILE A 32 -9.44 19.56 3.71
N TYR A 33 -8.99 20.80 3.93
CA TYR A 33 -9.29 21.91 3.03
C TYR A 33 -8.73 21.71 1.62
N GLN A 34 -7.58 21.05 1.47
CA GLN A 34 -7.03 20.77 0.13
C GLN A 34 -7.93 19.81 -0.66
N THR A 35 -8.59 18.88 0.01
CA THR A 35 -9.50 17.90 -0.61
C THR A 35 -10.83 18.52 -1.00
N TYR A 36 -11.51 19.22 -0.07
CA TYR A 36 -12.89 19.69 -0.28
C TYR A 36 -13.04 21.20 -0.54
N LYS A 37 -11.96 21.97 -0.37
CA LYS A 37 -11.97 23.43 -0.58
C LYS A 37 -13.08 24.12 0.22
N ASN A 38 -13.88 24.94 -0.45
CA ASN A 38 -14.92 25.75 0.20
C ASN A 38 -16.08 24.91 0.76
N GLU A 39 -16.28 23.69 0.27
CA GLU A 39 -17.37 22.78 0.67
C GLU A 39 -17.02 21.97 1.93
N THR A 40 -15.81 22.14 2.47
CA THR A 40 -15.30 21.39 3.62
C THR A 40 -16.27 21.39 4.81
N LEU A 41 -16.82 22.55 5.18
CA LEU A 41 -17.71 22.64 6.35
C LEU A 41 -19.05 21.95 6.08
N GLU A 42 -19.60 22.11 4.88
CA GLU A 42 -20.89 21.51 4.49
C GLU A 42 -20.79 19.97 4.48
N ILE A 43 -19.71 19.42 3.91
CA ILE A 43 -19.48 17.97 3.88
C ILE A 43 -19.32 17.40 5.29
N ILE A 44 -18.62 18.12 6.19
CA ILE A 44 -18.44 17.67 7.57
C ILE A 44 -19.76 17.71 8.34
N GLU A 45 -20.59 18.73 8.12
CA GLU A 45 -21.92 18.83 8.74
C GLU A 45 -22.87 17.73 8.22
N GLU A 46 -22.76 17.34 6.95
CA GLU A 46 -23.60 16.28 6.36
C GLU A 46 -23.12 14.85 6.70
N ASN A 47 -21.80 14.61 6.64
CA ASN A 47 -21.18 13.31 6.86
C ASN A 47 -19.72 13.42 7.36
N PRO A 48 -19.50 13.58 8.68
CA PRO A 48 -18.15 13.70 9.23
C PRO A 48 -17.32 12.41 9.09
N TYR A 49 -17.97 11.27 8.87
CA TYR A 49 -17.29 9.99 8.68
C TYR A 49 -16.57 9.90 7.33
N GLN A 50 -16.94 10.71 6.34
CA GLN A 50 -16.25 10.77 5.06
C GLN A 50 -14.77 11.18 5.22
N LEU A 51 -14.47 11.97 6.26
CA LEU A 51 -13.09 12.34 6.59
C LEU A 51 -12.19 11.15 6.92
N VAL A 52 -12.75 10.04 7.43
CA VAL A 52 -12.00 8.83 7.76
C VAL A 52 -11.55 8.11 6.49
N GLU A 53 -12.36 8.18 5.43
CA GLU A 53 -12.07 7.54 4.15
C GLU A 53 -11.12 8.38 3.30
N ASP A 54 -11.34 9.70 3.25
CA ASP A 54 -10.67 10.57 2.29
C ASP A 54 -9.34 11.17 2.82
N ILE A 55 -9.12 11.18 4.14
CA ILE A 55 -7.98 11.88 4.75
C ILE A 55 -7.15 10.95 5.64
N ASP A 56 -5.90 10.76 5.25
CA ASP A 56 -4.91 10.02 6.03
C ASP A 56 -4.68 10.67 7.41
N GLY A 57 -4.75 9.86 8.47
CA GLY A 57 -4.49 10.29 9.85
C GLY A 57 -5.72 10.74 10.64
N ILE A 58 -6.91 10.66 10.05
CA ILE A 58 -8.19 10.82 10.76
C ILE A 58 -8.78 9.44 11.05
N GLY A 59 -8.68 9.00 12.30
CA GLY A 59 -9.29 7.74 12.74
C GLY A 59 -10.78 7.88 13.08
N PHE A 60 -11.49 6.74 13.16
CA PHE A 60 -12.92 6.67 13.46
C PHE A 60 -13.29 7.43 14.75
N LYS A 61 -12.51 7.27 15.83
CA LYS A 61 -12.78 7.94 17.12
C LYS A 61 -12.86 9.47 17.00
N LYS A 62 -12.02 10.08 16.17
CA LYS A 62 -12.07 11.54 15.96
C LYS A 62 -13.32 11.94 15.19
N ALA A 63 -13.66 11.21 14.14
CA ALA A 63 -14.88 11.46 13.38
C ALA A 63 -16.14 11.23 14.23
N ASP A 64 -16.16 10.21 15.09
CA ASP A 64 -17.30 9.91 15.98
C ASP A 64 -17.50 10.99 17.05
N ASN A 65 -16.41 11.57 17.59
CA ASN A 65 -16.50 12.72 18.50
C ASN A 65 -17.10 13.96 17.81
N ILE A 66 -16.74 14.22 16.55
CA ILE A 66 -17.29 15.34 15.78
C ILE A 66 -18.76 15.07 15.44
N ALA A 67 -19.09 13.85 15.03
CA ALA A 67 -20.46 13.43 14.80
C ALA A 67 -21.33 13.61 16.05
N GLU A 68 -20.77 13.41 17.25
CA GLU A 68 -21.47 13.62 18.51
C GLU A 68 -21.74 15.11 18.75
N GLN A 69 -20.74 15.96 18.53
CA GLN A 69 -20.88 17.42 18.61
C GLN A 69 -21.91 17.98 17.62
N LEU A 70 -22.04 17.34 16.45
CA LEU A 70 -23.03 17.68 15.43
C LEU A 70 -24.42 17.10 15.70
N GLY A 71 -24.57 16.23 16.72
CA GLY A 71 -25.85 15.61 17.08
C GLY A 71 -26.27 14.46 16.17
N ILE A 72 -25.34 13.80 15.49
CA ILE A 72 -25.62 12.61 14.68
C ILE A 72 -25.94 11.43 15.60
N ASP A 73 -27.03 10.73 15.29
CA ASP A 73 -27.53 9.60 16.07
C ASP A 73 -26.49 8.46 16.17
N ALA A 74 -26.43 7.82 17.35
CA ALA A 74 -25.50 6.72 17.61
C ALA A 74 -25.80 5.46 16.79
N THR A 75 -27.02 5.30 16.28
CA THR A 75 -27.47 4.15 15.47
C THR A 75 -27.53 4.45 13.97
N SER A 76 -26.98 5.58 13.54
CA SER A 76 -26.90 6.00 12.14
C SER A 76 -26.12 5.01 11.28
N ASP A 77 -26.66 4.68 10.11
CA ASP A 77 -26.02 3.73 9.18
C ASP A 77 -24.67 4.24 8.67
N LYS A 78 -24.52 5.57 8.52
CA LYS A 78 -23.25 6.22 8.16
C LYS A 78 -22.14 5.89 9.18
N ARG A 79 -22.49 5.87 10.47
CA ARG A 79 -21.56 5.54 11.57
C ARG A 79 -21.12 4.08 11.52
N ILE A 80 -22.08 3.18 11.34
CA ILE A 80 -21.81 1.74 11.27
C ILE A 80 -20.89 1.43 10.09
N ARG A 81 -21.20 1.97 8.91
CA ARG A 81 -20.39 1.78 7.69
C ARG A 81 -18.95 2.26 7.89
N ALA A 82 -18.77 3.43 8.48
CA ALA A 82 -17.45 3.97 8.77
C ALA A 82 -16.67 3.14 9.79
N ALA A 83 -17.35 2.59 10.80
CA ALA A 83 -16.73 1.70 11.78
C ALA A 83 -16.24 0.39 11.14
N ILE A 84 -17.03 -0.20 10.23
CA ILE A 84 -16.66 -1.40 9.48
C ILE A 84 -15.39 -1.16 8.64
N LEU A 85 -15.40 -0.11 7.81
CA LEU A 85 -14.25 0.22 6.95
C LEU A 85 -12.99 0.50 7.77
N HIS A 86 -13.13 1.28 8.84
CA HIS A 86 -12.03 1.57 9.74
C HIS A 86 -11.49 0.28 10.38
N GLN A 87 -12.36 -0.63 10.83
CA GLN A 87 -11.91 -1.82 11.53
C GLN A 87 -11.17 -2.80 10.62
N ILE A 88 -11.62 -2.98 9.38
CA ILE A 88 -10.89 -3.79 8.39
C ILE A 88 -9.48 -3.22 8.19
N LEU A 89 -9.37 -1.90 7.97
CA LEU A 89 -8.08 -1.26 7.76
C LEU A 89 -7.18 -1.35 9.00
N GLN A 90 -7.72 -1.08 10.19
CA GLN A 90 -6.93 -1.16 11.43
C GLN A 90 -6.44 -2.57 11.71
N GLN A 91 -7.28 -3.59 11.54
CA GLN A 91 -6.87 -4.98 11.72
C GLN A 91 -5.69 -5.34 10.80
N SER A 92 -5.80 -4.98 9.51
CA SER A 92 -4.71 -5.22 8.55
C SER A 92 -3.42 -4.48 8.92
N MET A 93 -3.51 -3.29 9.52
CA MET A 93 -2.34 -2.56 9.99
C MET A 93 -1.72 -3.15 11.26
N GLU A 94 -2.53 -3.72 12.16
CA GLU A 94 -2.08 -4.26 13.45
C GLU A 94 -1.53 -5.69 13.33
N THR A 95 -2.23 -6.58 12.63
CA THR A 95 -1.83 -7.99 12.49
C THR A 95 -0.97 -8.24 11.25
N GLY A 96 -1.11 -7.39 10.22
CA GLY A 96 -0.49 -7.58 8.92
C GLY A 96 -1.26 -8.54 8.00
N ASP A 97 -2.44 -9.00 8.41
CA ASP A 97 -3.29 -9.87 7.59
C ASP A 97 -4.03 -9.06 6.52
N THR A 98 -4.15 -9.62 5.31
CA THR A 98 -4.87 -8.97 4.20
C THR A 98 -6.39 -9.13 4.29
N TYR A 99 -6.86 -10.04 5.16
CA TYR A 99 -8.26 -10.37 5.31
C TYR A 99 -8.67 -10.46 6.78
N ILE A 100 -9.97 -10.34 7.02
CA ILE A 100 -10.61 -10.61 8.30
C ILE A 100 -11.84 -11.49 8.12
N ALA A 101 -12.06 -12.45 9.02
CA ALA A 101 -13.25 -13.27 8.99
C ALA A 101 -14.49 -12.43 9.36
N ALA A 102 -15.60 -12.61 8.64
CA ALA A 102 -16.81 -11.81 8.83
C ALA A 102 -17.34 -11.84 10.27
N LYS A 103 -17.28 -13.00 10.94
CA LYS A 103 -17.70 -13.15 12.34
C LYS A 103 -16.83 -12.31 13.29
N GLU A 104 -15.52 -12.37 13.10
CA GLU A 104 -14.56 -11.63 13.92
C GLU A 104 -14.74 -10.12 13.72
N LEU A 105 -14.94 -9.68 12.47
CA LEU A 105 -15.22 -8.29 12.15
C LEU A 105 -16.49 -7.78 12.85
N LEU A 106 -17.58 -8.56 12.84
CA LEU A 106 -18.83 -8.17 13.49
C LEU A 106 -18.64 -7.96 15.00
N GLU A 107 -17.95 -8.87 15.68
CA GLU A 107 -17.67 -8.77 17.11
C GLU A 107 -16.80 -7.54 17.44
N GLN A 108 -15.75 -7.29 16.65
CA GLN A 108 -14.85 -6.14 16.84
C GLN A 108 -15.54 -4.81 16.57
N VAL A 109 -16.36 -4.72 15.50
CA VAL A 109 -17.09 -3.49 15.15
C VAL A 109 -18.13 -3.16 16.22
N LEU A 110 -18.87 -4.14 16.73
CA LEU A 110 -19.81 -3.95 17.83
C LEU A 110 -19.10 -3.39 19.07
N GLN A 111 -17.97 -3.99 19.45
CA GLN A 111 -17.15 -3.50 20.56
C GLN A 111 -16.71 -2.05 20.36
N ILE A 112 -16.29 -1.65 19.16
CA ILE A 112 -15.86 -0.28 18.89
C ILE A 112 -17.01 0.71 18.98
N LEU A 113 -18.17 0.35 18.43
CA LEU A 113 -19.35 1.20 18.43
C LEU A 113 -19.88 1.43 19.85
N GLU A 114 -19.96 0.36 20.65
CA GLU A 114 -20.42 0.37 22.05
C GLU A 114 -19.43 1.07 22.98
N ASN A 115 -18.12 0.87 22.77
CA ASN A 115 -17.09 1.54 23.56
C ASN A 115 -17.05 3.05 23.29
N SER A 116 -17.37 3.48 22.06
CA SER A 116 -17.40 4.90 21.71
C SER A 116 -18.64 5.60 22.26
N ARG A 117 -19.82 4.97 22.12
CA ARG A 117 -21.07 5.44 22.72
C ARG A 117 -21.83 4.23 23.27
N PRO A 118 -22.13 4.18 24.58
CA PRO A 118 -22.76 3.02 25.22
C PRO A 118 -24.25 2.93 24.85
N VAL A 119 -24.50 2.53 23.61
CA VAL A 119 -25.82 2.30 23.02
C VAL A 119 -25.77 0.91 22.41
N GLU A 120 -26.76 0.09 22.73
CA GLU A 120 -26.89 -1.26 22.18
C GLU A 120 -27.24 -1.17 20.69
N ILE A 121 -26.43 -1.82 19.85
CA ILE A 121 -26.64 -1.88 18.41
C ILE A 121 -26.95 -3.33 18.03
N ALA A 122 -28.07 -3.52 17.34
CA ALA A 122 -28.44 -4.84 16.84
C ALA A 122 -27.35 -5.38 15.89
N PRO A 123 -26.81 -6.60 16.12
CA PRO A 123 -25.81 -7.20 15.24
C PRO A 123 -26.27 -7.31 13.78
N GLU A 124 -27.57 -7.45 13.55
CA GLU A 124 -28.20 -7.48 12.23
C GLU A 124 -27.97 -6.18 11.45
N LYS A 125 -27.97 -5.02 12.12
CA LYS A 125 -27.66 -3.74 11.44
C LYS A 125 -26.22 -3.70 10.93
N VAL A 126 -25.28 -4.21 11.72
CA VAL A 126 -23.87 -4.27 11.31
C VAL A 126 -23.70 -5.25 10.16
N ALA A 127 -24.35 -6.41 10.22
CA ALA A 127 -24.34 -7.39 9.13
C ALA A 127 -24.91 -6.82 7.83
N ASN A 128 -26.05 -6.10 7.89
CA ASN A 128 -26.62 -5.42 6.73
C ASN A 128 -25.67 -4.36 6.18
N GLY A 129 -25.01 -3.58 7.05
CA GLY A 129 -24.00 -2.61 6.64
C GLY A 129 -22.80 -3.23 5.92
N VAL A 130 -22.37 -4.43 6.32
CA VAL A 130 -21.33 -5.18 5.60
C VAL A 130 -21.82 -5.57 4.20
N ILE A 131 -23.05 -6.08 4.08
CA ILE A 131 -23.64 -6.48 2.79
C ILE A 131 -23.70 -5.28 1.84
N GLU A 132 -24.22 -4.13 2.31
CA GLU A 132 -24.27 -2.90 1.51
C GLU A 132 -22.88 -2.44 1.03
N LEU A 133 -21.86 -2.52 1.88
CA LEU A 133 -20.50 -2.13 1.52
C LEU A 133 -19.86 -3.07 0.49
N VAL A 134 -20.24 -4.36 0.51
CA VAL A 134 -19.84 -5.34 -0.50
C VAL A 134 -20.56 -5.06 -1.83
N GLU A 135 -21.87 -4.76 -1.80
CA GLU A 135 -22.65 -4.41 -2.99
C GLU A 135 -22.14 -3.12 -3.67
N GLU A 136 -21.75 -2.12 -2.88
CA GLU A 136 -21.12 -0.90 -3.37
C GLU A 136 -19.68 -1.10 -3.88
N GLY A 137 -19.07 -2.26 -3.62
CA GLY A 137 -17.70 -2.57 -4.02
C GLY A 137 -16.63 -1.83 -3.21
N LYS A 138 -16.96 -1.32 -2.01
CA LYS A 138 -15.99 -0.74 -1.06
C LYS A 138 -15.20 -1.80 -0.31
N ILE A 139 -15.78 -2.99 -0.14
CA ILE A 139 -15.16 -4.16 0.50
C ILE A 139 -15.32 -5.33 -0.46
N GLN A 140 -14.32 -6.21 -0.51
CA GLN A 140 -14.40 -7.45 -1.28
C GLN A 140 -14.67 -8.63 -0.34
N GLN A 141 -15.56 -9.52 -0.74
CA GLN A 141 -15.89 -10.72 0.00
C GLN A 141 -15.47 -11.97 -0.79
N GLU A 142 -14.72 -12.86 -0.15
CA GLU A 142 -14.43 -14.20 -0.65
C GLU A 142 -14.79 -15.21 0.43
N GLU A 143 -15.81 -16.05 0.16
CA GLU A 143 -16.41 -16.96 1.13
C GLU A 143 -16.86 -16.23 2.42
N THR A 144 -16.16 -16.45 3.54
CA THR A 144 -16.40 -15.82 4.83
C THR A 144 -15.38 -14.73 5.17
N ASN A 145 -14.44 -14.45 4.27
CA ASN A 145 -13.36 -13.50 4.48
C ASN A 145 -13.68 -12.18 3.78
N LEU A 146 -13.40 -11.09 4.47
CA LEU A 146 -13.60 -9.73 4.01
C LEU A 146 -12.24 -9.05 3.85
N PHE A 147 -12.12 -8.31 2.76
CA PHE A 147 -10.89 -7.65 2.34
C PHE A 147 -11.15 -6.18 2.10
N GLU A 148 -10.19 -5.34 2.48
CA GLU A 148 -10.15 -3.97 1.98
C GLU A 148 -9.87 -3.99 0.47
N ASN A 149 -10.51 -3.08 -0.26
CA ASN A 149 -10.53 -3.08 -1.71
C ASN A 149 -9.13 -2.93 -2.35
N SER A 150 -8.34 -1.97 -1.88
CA SER A 150 -6.99 -1.72 -2.36
C SER A 150 -6.06 -2.92 -2.10
N LEU A 151 -6.11 -3.49 -0.90
CA LEU A 151 -5.33 -4.66 -0.50
C LEU A 151 -5.72 -5.90 -1.30
N TYR A 152 -7.02 -6.12 -1.54
CA TYR A 152 -7.50 -7.23 -2.36
C TYR A 152 -6.92 -7.17 -3.79
N PHE A 153 -7.01 -6.01 -4.44
CA PHE A 153 -6.46 -5.85 -5.79
C PHE A 153 -4.93 -5.92 -5.82
N ALA A 154 -4.26 -5.43 -4.76
CA ALA A 154 -2.81 -5.58 -4.62
C ALA A 154 -2.40 -7.06 -4.52
N GLU A 155 -3.09 -7.84 -3.68
CA GLU A 155 -2.85 -9.27 -3.52
C GLU A 155 -3.10 -10.03 -4.82
N TRP A 156 -4.24 -9.77 -5.49
CA TRP A 156 -4.56 -10.35 -6.78
C TRP A 156 -3.52 -10.01 -7.85
N GLY A 157 -3.07 -8.74 -7.90
CA GLY A 157 -2.03 -8.29 -8.83
C GLY A 157 -0.67 -8.96 -8.60
N ILE A 158 -0.30 -9.18 -7.34
CA ILE A 158 0.92 -9.91 -6.96
C ILE A 158 0.80 -11.38 -7.35
N ALA A 159 -0.31 -12.04 -7.01
CA ALA A 159 -0.56 -13.45 -7.34
C ALA A 159 -0.52 -13.69 -8.86
N SER A 160 -1.22 -12.85 -9.62
CA SER A 160 -1.22 -12.88 -11.09
C SER A 160 0.19 -12.66 -11.67
N SER A 161 0.95 -11.71 -11.10
CA SER A 161 2.33 -11.47 -11.52
C SER A 161 3.24 -12.67 -11.26
N ILE A 162 3.11 -13.33 -10.11
CA ILE A 162 3.85 -14.54 -9.77
C ILE A 162 3.47 -15.68 -10.72
N GLN A 163 2.18 -15.89 -10.96
CA GLN A 163 1.69 -16.92 -11.88
C GLN A 163 2.24 -16.70 -13.30
N ARG A 164 2.22 -15.46 -13.78
CA ARG A 164 2.81 -15.10 -15.08
C ARG A 164 4.31 -15.42 -15.15
N LEU A 165 5.06 -15.13 -14.08
CA LEU A 165 6.50 -15.45 -14.02
C LEU A 165 6.76 -16.96 -13.98
N LEU A 166 5.92 -17.73 -13.27
CA LEU A 166 6.00 -19.19 -13.23
C LEU A 166 5.67 -19.82 -14.60
N GLN A 167 4.69 -19.27 -15.32
CA GLN A 167 4.32 -19.73 -16.66
C GLN A 167 5.33 -19.31 -17.74
N GLN A 168 5.96 -18.13 -17.59
CA GLN A 168 7.02 -17.65 -18.50
C GLN A 168 8.36 -18.37 -18.35
N LYS A 169 8.40 -19.48 -17.62
CA LYS A 169 9.52 -20.42 -17.56
C LYS A 169 9.74 -21.07 -18.93
N LYS A 170 10.16 -20.27 -19.92
CA LYS A 170 10.90 -20.76 -21.08
C LYS A 170 12.12 -21.46 -20.49
N GLU A 171 12.16 -22.78 -20.61
CA GLU A 171 13.39 -23.54 -20.44
C GLU A 171 14.38 -23.01 -21.48
N ILE A 172 15.14 -22.00 -21.11
CA ILE A 172 16.31 -21.60 -21.88
C ILE A 172 17.35 -22.67 -21.57
N SER A 173 17.27 -23.78 -22.31
CA SER A 173 18.24 -24.87 -22.21
C SER A 173 19.56 -24.39 -22.79
N TYR A 174 20.44 -23.86 -21.93
CA TYR A 174 21.83 -23.64 -22.29
C TYR A 174 22.55 -24.99 -22.24
N SER A 175 23.25 -25.35 -23.32
CA SER A 175 24.17 -26.49 -23.29
C SER A 175 25.18 -26.30 -22.16
N GLN A 176 25.21 -27.24 -21.19
CA GLN A 176 26.06 -27.15 -20.00
C GLN A 176 27.54 -26.93 -20.32
N ASN A 177 27.99 -27.37 -21.50
CA ASN A 177 29.35 -27.15 -22.00
C ASN A 177 29.65 -25.66 -22.26
N LYS A 178 28.71 -24.88 -22.80
CA LYS A 178 28.88 -23.42 -22.99
C LYS A 178 28.83 -22.66 -21.67
N LEU A 179 28.03 -23.13 -20.72
CA LEU A 179 27.92 -22.54 -19.38
C LEU A 179 29.24 -22.72 -18.61
N ASN A 180 29.75 -23.96 -18.53
CA ASN A 180 31.02 -24.27 -17.86
C ASN A 180 32.21 -23.53 -18.51
N LYS A 181 32.22 -23.41 -19.84
CA LYS A 181 33.28 -22.65 -20.54
C LYS A 181 33.22 -21.15 -20.25
N SER A 182 32.02 -20.60 -20.08
CA SER A 182 31.83 -19.19 -19.71
C SER A 182 32.17 -18.92 -18.24
N LEU A 183 31.83 -19.85 -17.35
CA LEU A 183 32.22 -19.81 -15.93
C LEU A 183 33.73 -19.80 -15.76
N ARG A 184 34.45 -20.73 -16.41
CA ARG A 184 35.92 -20.76 -16.38
C ARG A 184 36.58 -19.49 -16.93
N LYS A 185 35.95 -18.83 -17.92
CA LYS A 185 36.41 -17.54 -18.44
C LYS A 185 36.20 -16.41 -17.43
N LEU A 186 35.13 -16.46 -16.65
CA LEU A 186 34.85 -15.47 -15.60
C LEU A 186 35.78 -15.64 -14.40
N GLU A 187 36.00 -16.87 -13.95
CA GLU A 187 36.97 -17.19 -12.88
C GLU A 187 38.36 -16.65 -13.20
N LYS A 188 38.86 -16.92 -14.41
CA LYS A 188 40.16 -16.41 -14.87
C LYS A 188 40.23 -14.88 -15.00
N ARG A 189 39.12 -14.23 -15.35
CA ARG A 189 39.09 -12.78 -15.54
C ARG A 189 38.98 -12.03 -14.21
N LEU A 190 38.35 -12.65 -13.23
CA LEU A 190 38.00 -12.03 -11.95
C LEU A 190 38.91 -12.53 -10.81
N ASP A 191 39.77 -13.50 -11.10
CA ASP A 191 40.73 -14.12 -10.16
C ASP A 191 40.07 -14.63 -8.88
N ILE A 192 38.89 -15.24 -9.05
CA ILE A 192 38.06 -15.77 -7.96
C ILE A 192 37.76 -17.23 -8.28
N VAL A 193 37.83 -18.08 -7.24
CA VAL A 193 37.40 -19.48 -7.29
C VAL A 193 36.03 -19.57 -6.64
N TYR A 194 35.02 -20.04 -7.40
CA TYR A 194 33.68 -20.24 -6.85
C TYR A 194 33.61 -21.51 -6.01
N GLY A 195 32.88 -21.47 -4.91
CA GLY A 195 32.55 -22.67 -4.13
C GLY A 195 31.45 -23.50 -4.79
N THR A 196 31.38 -24.80 -4.48
CA THR A 196 30.40 -25.75 -5.05
C THR A 196 28.95 -25.29 -4.89
N SER A 197 28.59 -24.70 -3.75
CA SER A 197 27.26 -24.13 -3.48
C SER A 197 26.90 -22.95 -4.41
N GLN A 198 27.90 -22.13 -4.78
CA GLN A 198 27.70 -20.99 -5.69
C GLN A 198 27.60 -21.45 -7.15
N GLU A 199 28.36 -22.47 -7.54
CA GLU A 199 28.22 -23.10 -8.87
C GLU A 199 26.85 -23.75 -9.05
N GLU A 200 26.36 -24.46 -8.04
CA GLU A 200 25.02 -25.05 -8.06
C GLU A 200 23.93 -24.00 -8.14
N ALA A 201 24.07 -22.87 -7.42
CA ALA A 201 23.15 -21.75 -7.52
C ALA A 201 23.13 -21.14 -8.93
N ILE A 202 24.29 -21.01 -9.58
CA ILE A 202 24.37 -20.48 -10.96
C ILE A 202 23.75 -21.47 -11.96
N LYS A 203 24.00 -22.78 -11.80
CA LYS A 203 23.39 -23.83 -12.63
C LYS A 203 21.87 -23.92 -12.43
N LYS A 204 21.37 -23.79 -11.20
CA LYS A 204 19.93 -23.81 -10.88
C LYS A 204 19.21 -22.52 -11.26
N ARG A 205 19.91 -21.37 -11.34
CA ARG A 205 19.32 -20.08 -11.70
C ARG A 205 18.70 -20.07 -13.10
N ASP A 206 19.22 -20.89 -14.02
CA ASP A 206 18.61 -21.09 -15.34
C ASP A 206 17.31 -21.92 -15.27
N THR A 207 17.11 -22.70 -14.19
CA THR A 207 15.91 -23.50 -13.96
C THR A 207 14.92 -22.82 -13.00
N ILE A 208 15.30 -21.90 -12.12
CA ILE A 208 14.37 -21.24 -11.20
C ILE A 208 14.80 -19.79 -11.02
N SER A 209 14.12 -18.87 -11.71
CA SER A 209 14.31 -17.42 -11.57
C SER A 209 13.78 -16.86 -10.24
N ILE A 210 13.11 -17.70 -9.44
CA ILE A 210 12.46 -17.31 -8.17
C ILE A 210 13.01 -18.20 -7.07
N ILE A 211 14.23 -17.95 -6.61
CA ILE A 211 14.62 -18.29 -5.24
C ILE A 211 14.75 -16.96 -4.52
N SER A 212 13.91 -16.81 -3.51
CA SER A 212 13.80 -15.63 -2.69
C SER A 212 15.19 -15.15 -2.24
N THR A 213 15.40 -13.85 -2.38
CA THR A 213 16.52 -13.14 -1.75
C THR A 213 16.50 -13.23 -0.21
N ASN A 214 15.51 -13.92 0.38
CA ASN A 214 15.35 -14.07 1.83
C ASN A 214 16.14 -15.24 2.43
N TRP A 215 16.79 -16.11 1.65
CA TRP A 215 17.75 -17.08 2.22
C TRP A 215 19.21 -16.62 2.17
N TRP A 216 19.48 -15.45 1.59
CA TRP A 216 20.84 -14.89 1.44
C TRP A 216 21.12 -13.66 2.32
N ALA A 217 20.11 -13.17 3.06
CA ALA A 217 20.25 -11.97 3.89
C ALA A 217 20.87 -12.26 5.28
N TRP A 218 20.97 -13.52 5.71
CA TRP A 218 21.40 -13.86 7.07
C TRP A 218 22.91 -14.08 7.25
N HIS A 219 23.73 -14.10 6.18
CA HIS A 219 25.16 -14.42 6.37
C HIS A 219 26.19 -13.75 5.45
N TRP A 220 25.96 -12.56 4.88
CA TRP A 220 27.09 -11.84 4.26
C TRP A 220 26.91 -10.31 4.16
N LYS A 221 27.70 -9.59 4.95
CA LYS A 221 27.79 -8.12 4.88
C LYS A 221 28.46 -7.64 3.58
N ASN A 222 27.77 -6.69 2.93
CA ASN A 222 28.24 -5.44 2.31
C ASN A 222 29.20 -5.40 1.11
N HIS A 223 29.78 -6.49 0.58
CA HIS A 223 30.66 -6.37 -0.61
C HIS A 223 30.16 -7.06 -1.90
N CYS A 224 29.30 -8.09 -1.82
CA CYS A 224 28.86 -8.83 -3.01
C CYS A 224 27.67 -8.21 -3.78
N TYR A 225 26.80 -7.42 -3.13
CA TYR A 225 25.60 -6.87 -3.78
C TYR A 225 25.92 -5.90 -4.93
N ARG A 226 26.97 -5.08 -4.77
CA ARG A 226 27.41 -4.13 -5.81
C ARG A 226 27.97 -4.85 -7.04
N TRP A 227 28.54 -6.04 -6.83
CA TRP A 227 29.10 -6.90 -7.87
C TRP A 227 28.02 -7.70 -8.60
N TYR A 228 27.05 -8.25 -7.86
CA TYR A 228 25.92 -8.99 -8.39
C TYR A 228 24.99 -8.10 -9.25
N CYS A 229 24.70 -6.87 -8.79
CA CYS A 229 23.95 -5.88 -9.58
C CYS A 229 24.72 -5.44 -10.84
N SER A 230 26.05 -5.28 -10.77
CA SER A 230 26.87 -4.91 -11.94
C SER A 230 26.90 -6.01 -13.01
N ILE A 231 26.93 -7.28 -12.59
CA ILE A 231 26.89 -8.44 -13.48
C ILE A 231 25.50 -8.60 -14.11
N ILE A 232 24.42 -8.47 -13.34
CA ILE A 232 23.04 -8.52 -13.88
C ILE A 232 22.79 -7.38 -14.86
N CYS A 233 23.25 -6.15 -14.57
CA CYS A 233 23.16 -5.01 -15.48
C CYS A 233 23.99 -5.20 -16.76
N ARG A 234 25.17 -5.83 -16.68
CA ARG A 234 26.01 -6.12 -17.88
C ARG A 234 25.47 -7.27 -18.72
N ILE A 235 24.85 -8.28 -18.11
CA ILE A 235 24.21 -9.40 -18.81
C ILE A 235 22.95 -8.94 -19.54
N LYS A 236 22.11 -8.09 -18.91
CA LYS A 236 20.95 -7.46 -19.59
C LYS A 236 21.37 -6.59 -20.79
N ARG A 237 22.51 -5.90 -20.72
CA ARG A 237 23.02 -5.03 -21.81
C ARG A 237 23.58 -5.79 -23.01
N TYR A 238 23.95 -7.05 -22.86
CA TYR A 238 24.45 -7.91 -23.95
C TYR A 238 23.36 -8.79 -24.57
N LEU A 239 22.31 -9.13 -23.83
CA LEU A 239 21.20 -9.98 -24.30
C LEU A 239 20.04 -9.19 -24.94
N PHE A 240 19.89 -7.90 -24.63
CA PHE A 240 18.89 -7.02 -25.24
C PHE A 240 19.57 -5.91 -26.07
N ARG A 241 19.71 -6.13 -27.39
CA ARG A 241 19.69 -5.05 -28.38
C ARG A 241 18.23 -4.86 -28.81
N PRO A 242 17.60 -3.70 -28.53
CA PRO A 242 16.51 -3.24 -29.35
C PRO A 242 17.07 -2.20 -30.34
N GLU A 243 17.10 -2.55 -31.62
CA GLU A 243 16.90 -1.53 -32.64
C GLU A 243 15.48 -0.98 -32.43
N SER A 244 15.41 0.33 -32.22
CA SER A 244 14.22 1.18 -32.24
C SER A 244 13.19 1.02 -31.09
N ILE A 245 12.74 2.20 -30.62
CA ILE A 245 11.56 2.43 -29.76
C ILE A 245 11.83 2.27 -28.25
N PHE A 246 12.32 3.35 -27.61
CA PHE A 246 11.64 4.11 -26.54
C PHE A 246 12.66 5.04 -25.84
N ARG A 247 13.07 6.11 -26.54
CA ARG A 247 13.56 7.31 -25.85
C ARG A 247 12.33 8.05 -25.34
N ARG A 248 12.14 8.12 -24.02
CA ARG A 248 11.80 9.33 -23.25
C ARG A 248 11.43 8.95 -21.81
N ASN A 249 11.96 9.76 -20.88
CA ASN A 249 11.52 9.94 -19.50
C ASN A 249 11.95 8.88 -18.46
N PHE A 250 13.25 8.84 -18.15
CA PHE A 250 13.74 8.62 -16.78
C PHE A 250 15.03 9.43 -16.59
N SER A 251 14.86 10.75 -16.63
CA SER A 251 15.75 11.73 -16.02
C SER A 251 15.03 12.17 -14.75
N CYS A 252 15.77 12.29 -13.65
CA CYS A 252 15.35 12.56 -12.27
C CYS A 252 15.33 11.29 -11.39
N ILE A 253 15.84 11.46 -10.16
CA ILE A 253 16.06 10.46 -9.11
C ILE A 253 17.44 9.76 -9.15
N ILE A 254 18.54 10.47 -9.42
CA ILE A 254 19.83 10.26 -8.71
C ILE A 254 20.62 11.59 -8.72
N SER A 255 20.20 12.57 -7.92
CA SER A 255 21.00 13.77 -7.67
C SER A 255 20.64 14.44 -6.35
N SER A 256 20.88 13.77 -5.22
CA SER A 256 20.93 14.44 -3.91
C SER A 256 21.31 13.47 -2.78
N SER A 257 22.60 13.16 -2.65
CA SER A 257 23.24 12.87 -1.34
C SER A 257 24.73 12.56 -1.52
N HIS A 258 25.50 13.59 -1.87
CA HIS A 258 26.93 13.64 -1.55
C HIS A 258 27.22 15.03 -0.99
N ARG A 259 27.06 15.17 0.33
CA ARG A 259 27.75 16.19 1.13
C ARG A 259 28.10 15.58 2.48
N SER A 260 29.34 15.84 2.86
CA SER A 260 29.84 15.91 4.24
C SER A 260 30.29 14.61 4.90
N CYS A 261 31.57 14.30 4.77
CA CYS A 261 32.42 13.98 5.92
C CYS A 261 33.83 14.53 5.62
N CYS A 262 34.26 15.48 6.45
CA CYS A 262 35.66 15.80 6.67
C CYS A 262 36.41 14.58 7.21
#